data_AF-A0AAW7YT18-F1
#
_entry.id   AF-A0AAW7YT18-F1
#
_cell.length_a   1.000
_cell.length_b   1.000
_cell.length_c   1.000
_cell.angle_alpha   90.00
_cell.angle_beta   90.00
_cell.angle_gamma   90.00
#
_symmetry.space_group_name_H-M   'P 1'
#
loop_
_entity.id
_entity.type
_entity.pdbx_description
1 polymer ?
#
loop_
_entity_poly.entity_id
_entity_poly.type
_entity_poly.pdbx_seq_one_letter_code
_entity_poly.pdbx_strand_id
1 'polypeptide(L)' 'PTLLIHAADDPFMDQRVIPTTSQLSKAVEYRLSDTGGHVGFVGGSLLRPKFWLESSIPHWFKQQLEQTDK' A
#
# COMPACT_ATOMS: atom_id res chain seq x y z
N PRO A 1 13.68 6.84 -2.29
CA PRO A 1 12.20 6.76 -2.34
C PRO A 1 11.72 5.60 -1.47
N THR A 2 10.54 5.71 -0.87
CA THR A 2 9.99 4.67 0.03
C THR A 2 8.49 4.53 -0.23
N LEU A 3 8.02 3.30 -0.44
CA LEU A 3 6.59 2.99 -0.48
C LEU A 3 6.15 2.49 0.90
N LEU A 4 5.18 3.18 1.51
CA LEU A 4 4.51 2.75 2.73
C LEU A 4 3.10 2.29 2.37
N ILE A 5 2.82 1.01 2.63
CA ILE A 5 1.50 0.40 2.44
C ILE A 5 0.90 0.12 3.81
N HIS A 6 -0.36 0.52 3.99
CA HIS A 6 -1.11 0.32 5.21
C HIS A 6 -2.53 -0.14 4.88
N ALA A 7 -3.21 -0.79 5.83
CA ALA A 7 -4.61 -1.17 5.68
C ALA A 7 -5.46 -0.53 6.78
N ALA A 8 -6.61 0.01 6.41
CA ALA A 8 -7.52 0.68 7.35
C ALA A 8 -8.25 -0.31 8.27
N ASP A 9 -8.37 -1.58 7.85
CA ASP A 9 -9.03 -2.66 8.58
C ASP A 9 -8.05 -3.59 9.32
N ASP A 10 -6.77 -3.20 9.44
CA ASP A 10 -5.79 -3.97 10.20
C ASP A 10 -6.14 -3.96 11.70
N PRO A 11 -6.44 -5.12 12.32
CA PRO A 11 -6.90 -5.18 13.71
C PRO A 11 -5.81 -4.82 14.72
N PHE A 12 -4.56 -4.71 14.29
CA PHE A 12 -3.43 -4.33 15.14
C PHE A 12 -3.10 -2.84 15.04
N MET A 13 -3.78 -2.09 14.18
CA MET A 13 -3.52 -0.68 13.92
C MET A 13 -4.78 0.16 14.19
N ASP A 14 -4.60 1.30 14.87
CA ASP A 14 -5.69 2.24 15.14
C ASP A 14 -5.76 3.30 14.02
N GLN A 15 -6.96 3.80 13.66
CA GLN A 15 -7.09 4.84 12.63
C GLN A 15 -6.24 6.09 12.89
N ARG A 16 -5.91 6.39 14.15
CA ARG A 16 -5.00 7.48 14.54
C ARG A 16 -3.57 7.32 14.02
N VAL A 17 -3.17 6.12 13.58
CA VAL A 17 -1.84 5.86 13.00
C VAL A 17 -1.79 6.12 11.50
N ILE A 18 -2.94 6.39 10.85
CA ILE A 18 -2.99 6.80 9.43
C ILE A 18 -2.44 8.23 9.34
N PRO A 19 -1.28 8.44 8.69
CA PRO A 19 -0.63 9.73 8.65
C PRO A 19 -1.38 10.68 7.71
N THR A 20 -1.38 11.95 8.07
CA THR A 20 -1.72 13.05 7.15
C THR A 20 -0.56 13.31 6.19
N THR A 21 -0.86 13.93 5.05
CA THR A 21 0.16 14.26 4.04
C THR A 21 1.30 15.12 4.61
N SER A 22 1.02 15.99 5.59
CA SER A 22 2.03 16.82 6.25
C SER A 22 2.99 16.05 7.16
N GLN A 23 2.61 14.86 7.62
CA GLN A 23 3.46 14.01 8.47
C GLN A 23 4.41 13.13 7.64
N LEU A 24 4.18 13.05 6.33
CA LEU A 24 4.97 12.22 5.42
C LEU A 24 6.07 13.06 4.74
N SER A 25 7.26 12.49 4.67
CA SER A 25 8.33 13.03 3.84
C SER A 25 7.91 12.99 2.37
N LYS A 26 8.35 13.98 1.58
CA LYS A 26 8.14 14.01 0.12
C LYS A 26 8.74 12.80 -0.62
N ALA A 27 9.69 12.10 0.01
CA ALA A 27 10.28 10.88 -0.53
C ALA A 27 9.47 9.61 -0.21
N VAL A 28 8.37 9.73 0.54
CA VAL A 28 7.47 8.63 0.92
C VAL A 28 6.20 8.70 0.10
N GLU A 29 5.91 7.63 -0.61
CA GLU A 29 4.61 7.37 -1.21
C GLU A 29 3.78 6.53 -0.24
N TYR A 30 2.60 7.02 0.13
CA TYR A 30 1.69 6.32 1.04
C TYR A 30 0.49 5.76 0.29
N ARG A 31 0.22 4.46 0.47
CA ARG A 31 -0.96 3.78 -0.07
C ARG A 31 -1.73 3.12 1.07
N LEU A 32 -2.99 3.52 1.22
CA LEU A 32 -3.92 2.93 2.18
C LEU A 32 -4.87 1.98 1.43
N SER A 33 -4.96 0.74 1.89
CA SER A 33 -5.98 -0.22 1.47
C SER A 33 -7.18 -0.12 2.41
N ASP A 34 -8.39 -0.07 1.88
CA ASP A 34 -9.59 -0.02 2.71
C ASP A 34 -9.87 -1.34 3.43
N THR A 35 -9.51 -2.46 2.78
CA THR A 35 -9.80 -3.81 3.26
C THR A 35 -8.67 -4.79 2.96
N GLY A 36 -8.66 -5.90 3.68
CA GLY A 36 -7.79 -7.05 3.43
C GLY A 36 -6.50 -7.02 4.23
N GLY A 37 -6.29 -6.04 5.12
CA GLY A 37 -5.07 -5.91 5.93
C GLY A 37 -4.77 -7.16 6.75
N HIS A 38 -5.78 -7.65 7.47
CA HIS A 38 -5.66 -8.84 8.33
C HIS A 38 -5.22 -10.11 7.59
N VAL A 39 -5.61 -10.24 6.31
CA VAL A 39 -5.35 -11.43 5.48
C VAL A 39 -4.24 -11.20 4.46
N GLY A 40 -3.39 -10.18 4.66
CA GLY A 40 -2.23 -9.92 3.79
C GLY A 40 -2.56 -9.14 2.53
N PHE A 41 -3.43 -8.14 2.64
CA PHE A 41 -3.91 -7.28 1.55
C PHE A 41 -4.62 -8.05 0.42
N VAL A 42 -5.45 -9.02 0.82
CA VAL A 42 -6.31 -9.78 -0.10
C VAL A 42 -7.71 -9.18 -0.09
N GLY A 43 -8.20 -8.77 -1.26
CA GLY A 43 -9.56 -8.26 -1.46
C GLY A 43 -10.37 -9.10 -2.45
N GLY A 44 -11.51 -8.57 -2.90
CA GLY A 44 -12.38 -9.27 -3.84
C GLY A 44 -13.35 -10.23 -3.17
N SER A 45 -13.76 -11.29 -3.87
CA SER A 45 -14.69 -12.30 -3.34
C SER A 45 -13.97 -13.62 -3.10
N LEU A 46 -14.55 -14.50 -2.28
CA LEU A 46 -13.97 -15.82 -1.97
C LEU A 46 -13.67 -16.66 -3.24
N LEU A 47 -14.49 -16.51 -4.29
CA LEU A 47 -14.31 -17.22 -5.56
C LEU A 47 -13.36 -16.50 -6.52
N ARG A 48 -13.07 -15.21 -6.28
CA ARG A 48 -12.20 -14.36 -7.11
C ARG A 48 -11.38 -13.44 -6.21
N PRO A 49 -10.41 -13.99 -5.45
CA PRO A 49 -9.56 -13.20 -4.60
C PRO A 49 -8.67 -12.29 -5.46
N LYS A 50 -8.38 -11.09 -4.94
CA LYS A 50 -7.44 -10.15 -5.52
C LYS A 50 -6.28 -9.98 -4.55
N PHE A 51 -5.09 -10.40 -4.97
CA PHE A 51 -3.85 -10.26 -4.21
C PHE A 51 -3.21 -8.91 -4.53
N TRP A 52 -3.56 -7.90 -3.75
CA TRP A 52 -3.25 -6.51 -4.11
C TRP A 52 -1.74 -6.23 -4.17
N LEU A 53 -0.96 -6.80 -3.23
CA LEU A 53 0.50 -6.62 -3.16
C LEU A 53 1.24 -7.16 -4.38
N GLU A 54 0.79 -8.29 -4.94
CA GLU A 54 1.44 -8.94 -6.08
C GLU A 54 1.45 -8.06 -7.33
N SER A 55 0.44 -7.21 -7.48
CA SER A 55 0.40 -6.23 -8.57
C SER A 55 1.05 -4.89 -8.19
N SER A 56 0.84 -4.44 -6.94
CA SER A 56 1.24 -3.10 -6.50
C SER A 56 2.74 -2.93 -6.33
N ILE A 57 3.43 -3.94 -5.76
CA ILE A 57 4.87 -3.87 -5.52
C ILE A 57 5.67 -3.85 -6.83
N PRO A 58 5.45 -4.78 -7.79
CA PRO A 58 6.17 -4.74 -9.07
C PRO A 58 5.86 -3.47 -9.88
N HIS A 59 4.62 -2.98 -9.83
CA HIS A 59 4.27 -1.72 -10.48
C HIS A 59 5.08 -0.55 -9.92
N TRP A 60 5.19 -0.45 -8.59
CA TRP A 60 5.98 0.61 -7.96
C TRP A 60 7.46 0.51 -8.33
N PHE A 61 8.06 -0.67 -8.25
CA PHE A 61 9.46 -0.85 -8.64
C PHE A 61 9.71 -0.47 -10.10
N LYS A 62 8.80 -0.86 -11.01
CA LYS A 62 8.87 -0.45 -12.42
C LYS A 62 8.89 1.08 -12.55
N GLN A 63 7.99 1.78 -11.86
CA GLN A 63 7.96 3.25 -11.87
C GLN A 63 9.27 3.86 -11.35
N GLN A 64 9.85 3.31 -10.28
CA GLN A 64 11.12 3.83 -9.73
C GLN A 64 12.30 3.61 -10.67
N LEU A 65 12.37 2.44 -11.32
CA LEU A 65 13.44 2.13 -12.26
C LEU A 65 13.34 3.00 -13.52
N GLU A 66 12.14 3.15 -14.09
CA GLU A 66 11.91 4.02 -15.27
C GLU A 66 12.18 5.51 -14.99
N GLN A 67 12.03 5.96 -13.75
CA GLN A 67 12.40 7.31 -13.33
C GLN A 67 13.90 7.50 -13.15
N THR A 68 14.64 6.42 -12.93
CA THR A 68 16.11 6.46 -12.74
C THR A 68 16.84 6.48 -14.09
N ASP A 69 16.22 5.97 -15.15
CA ASP A 69 16.77 5.96 -16.52
C ASP A 69 16.55 7.28 -17.30
N LYS A 70 16.03 8.33 -16.64
CA LYS A 70 15.85 9.68 -17.20
C LYS A 70 16.72 10.69 -16.47
#